data_AF-A0A6P3IZV7-F1
#
_entry.id   AF-A0A6P3IZV7-F1
#
_cell.length_a   1.000
_cell.length_b   1.000
_cell.length_c   1.000
_cell.angle_alpha   90.00
_cell.angle_beta   90.00
_cell.angle_gamma   90.00
#
_symmetry.space_group_name_H-M   'P 1'
#
loop_
_entity.id
_entity.type
_entity.pdbx_description
1 polymer ?
#
loop_
_entity_poly.entity_id
_entity_poly.type
_entity_poly.pdbx_seq_one_letter_code
_entity_poly.pdbx_strand_id
1 'polypeptide(L)'
;MENQGASSPGILILTTSLSKPFMRLEKYVTLLQELERHMEDTHPDHQDILKAIVAFKTLMGQCQDLRKRKQLELQILSEPIQAWEGEDIKTLGNVIFMSQVMVQCGTSEEKEERYLMLFSSVLIMLSASPRMSGFIYQGKIPVAGMVVTRLDEIEGNDSTFEITGNIVERIVVHCGNNQDFQDWLEHLYRLIRGPASCSSLSKTSSSSCSAHSRMSYILKVRVEQYLWCTVTSFNAVL
;
A
#
# COMPACT_ATOMS: atom_id res chain seq x y z
N MET A 1 24.48 6.19 -12.66
CA MET A 1 24.45 7.55 -12.07
C MET A 1 25.01 7.48 -10.66
N GLU A 2 26.29 7.14 -10.54
CA GLU A 2 27.04 7.14 -9.26
C GLU A 2 28.10 8.26 -9.24
N ASN A 3 28.12 9.11 -10.28
CA ASN A 3 29.24 10.02 -10.56
C ASN A 3 28.89 11.51 -10.52
N GLN A 4 27.94 11.94 -9.67
CA GLN A 4 27.84 13.33 -9.18
C GLN A 4 26.62 13.50 -8.24
N GLY A 5 26.85 13.69 -6.93
CA GLY A 5 25.81 14.21 -6.04
C GLY A 5 25.94 13.83 -4.56
N ALA A 6 26.42 14.80 -3.77
CA ALA A 6 26.53 14.87 -2.29
C ALA A 6 27.69 14.11 -1.63
N SER A 7 28.73 14.86 -1.22
CA SER A 7 29.77 14.42 -0.29
C SER A 7 29.16 13.99 1.06
N SER A 8 29.66 12.91 1.68
CA SER A 8 29.38 12.60 3.09
C SER A 8 29.86 13.78 3.95
N PRO A 9 28.98 14.49 4.70
CA PRO A 9 27.81 14.01 5.46
C PRO A 9 26.42 14.34 4.86
N GLY A 10 26.34 14.79 3.61
CA GLY A 10 25.11 15.29 2.99
C GLY A 10 23.95 14.29 2.94
N ILE A 11 24.20 13.02 2.58
CA ILE A 11 23.15 11.99 2.50
C ILE A 11 22.51 11.68 3.86
N LEU A 12 23.31 11.67 4.93
CA LEU A 12 22.84 11.45 6.31
C LEU A 12 22.04 12.64 6.82
N ILE A 13 22.46 13.87 6.49
CA ILE A 13 21.72 15.08 6.84
C ILE A 13 20.38 15.13 6.09
N LEU A 14 20.35 14.72 4.82
CA LEU A 14 19.12 14.66 4.03
C LEU A 14 18.15 13.61 4.59
N THR A 15 18.60 12.39 4.83
CA THR A 15 17.73 11.33 5.40
C THR A 15 17.21 11.71 6.78
N THR A 16 18.06 12.22 7.67
CA THR A 16 17.64 12.66 9.02
C THR A 16 16.78 13.93 9.00
N SER A 17 16.96 14.86 8.06
CA SER A 17 16.11 16.05 7.98
C SER A 17 14.72 15.72 7.42
N LEU A 18 14.63 14.81 6.45
CA LEU A 18 13.37 14.34 5.89
C LEU A 18 12.61 13.42 6.87
N SER A 19 13.28 12.83 7.87
CA SER A 19 12.65 11.99 8.91
C SER A 19 11.92 12.78 9.99
N LYS A 20 12.38 14.01 10.25
CA LYS A 20 11.89 14.86 11.35
C LYS A 20 10.39 15.10 11.33
N PRO A 21 9.71 15.35 10.19
CA PRO A 21 8.26 15.51 10.17
C PRO A 21 7.50 14.28 10.69
N PHE A 22 7.97 13.06 10.37
CA PHE A 22 7.36 11.82 10.85
C PHE A 22 7.61 11.57 12.33
N MET A 23 8.83 11.83 12.81
CA MET A 23 9.12 11.76 14.24
C MET A 23 8.35 12.83 15.03
N ARG A 24 8.09 13.99 14.42
CA ARG A 24 7.28 15.05 15.01
C ARG A 24 5.79 14.65 15.06
N LEU A 25 5.32 13.88 14.09
CA LEU A 25 3.96 13.36 14.05
C LEU A 25 3.64 12.53 15.30
N GLU A 26 4.54 11.63 15.68
CA GLU A 26 4.40 10.81 16.89
C GLU A 26 4.30 11.65 18.17
N LYS A 27 5.05 12.75 18.25
CA LYS A 27 5.02 13.66 19.39
C LYS A 27 3.69 14.41 19.53
N TYR A 28 3.00 14.71 18.44
CA TYR A 28 1.73 15.43 18.51
C TYR A 28 0.66 14.65 19.25
N VAL A 29 0.62 13.33 19.09
CA VAL A 29 -0.34 12.49 19.83
C VAL A 29 -0.09 12.57 21.33
N THR A 30 1.17 12.41 21.76
CA THR A 30 1.53 12.51 23.18
C THR A 30 1.21 13.88 23.76
N LEU A 31 1.52 14.96 23.03
CA LEU A 31 1.25 16.32 23.47
C LEU A 31 -0.25 16.63 23.58
N LEU A 32 -1.05 16.17 22.61
CA LEU A 32 -2.50 16.36 22.64
C LEU A 32 -3.17 15.54 23.76
N GLN A 33 -2.70 14.32 24.01
CA GLN A 33 -3.17 13.51 25.15
C GLN A 33 -2.81 14.16 26.49
N GLU A 34 -1.63 14.74 26.60
CA GLU A 34 -1.22 15.44 27.82
C GLU A 34 -2.01 16.74 28.04
N LEU A 35 -2.34 17.45 26.97
CA LEU A 35 -3.22 18.62 27.00
C LEU A 35 -4.63 18.24 27.45
N GLU A 36 -5.19 17.16 26.86
CA GLU A 36 -6.52 16.65 27.22
C GLU A 36 -6.59 16.25 28.70
N ARG A 37 -5.55 15.58 29.22
CA ARG A 37 -5.46 15.20 30.64
C ARG A 37 -5.57 16.36 31.63
N HIS A 38 -5.24 17.58 31.20
CA HIS A 38 -5.27 18.78 32.04
C HIS A 38 -6.43 19.74 31.68
N MET A 39 -7.29 19.35 30.73
CA MET A 39 -8.44 20.15 30.31
C MET A 39 -9.71 19.66 31.00
N GLU A 40 -10.57 20.58 31.44
CA GLU A 40 -11.90 20.23 31.94
C GLU A 40 -12.83 19.76 30.81
N ASP A 41 -13.67 18.77 31.08
CA ASP A 41 -14.61 18.18 30.09
C ASP A 41 -15.66 19.17 29.57
N THR A 42 -15.92 20.25 30.32
CA THR A 42 -16.86 21.33 29.96
C THR A 42 -16.25 22.37 29.02
N HIS A 43 -14.94 22.29 28.74
CA HIS A 43 -14.26 23.24 27.89
C HIS A 43 -14.76 23.14 26.43
N PRO A 44 -15.02 24.26 25.74
CA PRO A 44 -15.55 24.25 24.36
C PRO A 44 -14.67 23.45 23.39
N ASP A 45 -13.35 23.45 23.59
CA ASP A 45 -12.39 22.77 22.69
C ASP A 45 -12.14 21.29 23.04
N HIS A 46 -12.68 20.78 24.15
CA HIS A 46 -12.39 19.42 24.62
C HIS A 46 -12.74 18.36 23.56
N GLN A 47 -13.91 18.49 22.92
CA GLN A 47 -14.35 17.60 21.84
C GLN A 47 -13.45 17.67 20.60
N ASP A 48 -12.92 18.84 20.27
CA ASP A 48 -12.07 19.00 19.08
C ASP A 48 -10.66 18.45 19.34
N ILE A 49 -10.16 18.53 20.57
CA ILE A 49 -8.92 17.87 20.98
C ILE A 49 -9.06 16.34 20.90
N LEU A 50 -10.17 15.77 21.38
CA LEU A 50 -10.43 14.33 21.24
C LEU A 50 -10.45 13.89 19.77
N LYS A 51 -11.16 14.62 18.90
CA LYS A 51 -11.16 14.36 17.45
C LYS A 51 -9.75 14.46 16.86
N ALA A 52 -8.96 15.47 17.26
CA ALA A 52 -7.60 15.64 16.80
C ALA A 52 -6.71 14.47 17.21
N ILE A 53 -6.78 14.02 18.48
CA ILE A 53 -6.05 12.85 18.97
C ILE A 53 -6.36 11.62 18.12
N VAL A 54 -7.65 11.35 17.86
CA VAL A 54 -8.07 10.22 17.01
C VAL A 54 -7.51 10.37 15.60
N ALA A 55 -7.66 11.53 14.97
CA ALA A 55 -7.15 11.78 13.62
C ALA A 55 -5.64 11.58 13.51
N PHE A 56 -4.85 12.09 14.46
CA PHE A 56 -3.41 11.88 14.48
C PHE A 56 -3.04 10.41 14.71
N LYS A 57 -3.74 9.69 15.61
CA LYS A 57 -3.54 8.25 15.81
C LYS A 57 -3.81 7.45 14.53
N THR A 58 -4.91 7.72 13.84
CA THR A 58 -5.23 7.09 12.56
C THR A 58 -4.14 7.36 11.51
N LEU A 59 -3.67 8.60 11.40
CA LEU A 59 -2.61 8.97 10.46
C LEU A 59 -1.28 8.27 10.78
N MET A 60 -0.92 8.12 12.06
CA MET A 60 0.27 7.37 12.47
C MET A 60 0.15 5.89 12.08
N GLY A 61 -1.01 5.26 12.32
CA GLY A 61 -1.26 3.89 11.90
C GLY A 61 -1.05 3.71 10.40
N GLN A 62 -1.66 4.57 9.59
CA GLN A 62 -1.48 4.57 8.13
C GLN A 62 -0.02 4.73 7.71
N CYS A 63 0.75 5.62 8.36
CA CYS A 63 2.18 5.79 8.09
C CYS A 63 2.98 4.52 8.42
N GLN A 64 2.67 3.85 9.53
CA GLN A 64 3.33 2.61 9.93
C GLN A 64 3.02 1.47 8.95
N ASP A 65 1.77 1.36 8.50
CA ASP A 65 1.36 0.33 7.55
C ASP A 65 2.01 0.53 6.18
N LEU A 66 2.06 1.77 5.69
CA LEU A 66 2.83 2.11 4.48
C LEU A 66 4.32 1.76 4.65
N ARG A 67 4.88 2.00 5.85
CA ARG A 67 6.28 1.67 6.13
C ARG A 67 6.54 0.17 6.04
N LYS A 68 5.70 -0.63 6.71
CA LYS A 68 5.79 -2.10 6.67
C LYS A 68 5.65 -2.63 5.25
N ARG A 69 4.69 -2.11 4.48
CA ARG A 69 4.45 -2.51 3.09
C ARG A 69 5.66 -2.26 2.19
N LYS A 70 6.24 -1.07 2.23
CA LYS A 70 7.43 -0.74 1.43
C LYS A 70 8.69 -1.47 1.90
N GLN A 71 8.83 -1.74 3.20
CA GLN A 71 9.92 -2.58 3.69
C GLN A 71 9.81 -4.00 3.11
N LEU A 72 8.60 -4.56 3.08
CA LEU A 72 8.34 -5.86 2.48
C LEU A 72 8.58 -5.85 0.96
N GLU A 73 8.16 -4.79 0.25
CA GLU A 73 8.45 -4.58 -1.17
C GLU A 73 9.94 -4.70 -1.45
N LEU A 74 10.73 -3.96 -0.67
CA LEU A 74 12.17 -3.90 -0.84
C LEU A 74 12.84 -5.20 -0.46
N GLN A 75 12.36 -5.90 0.57
CA GLN A 75 12.83 -7.24 0.91
C GLN A 75 12.65 -8.19 -0.28
N ILE A 76 11.43 -8.29 -0.83
CA ILE A 76 11.12 -9.17 -1.97
C ILE A 76 11.97 -8.83 -3.21
N LEU A 77 12.17 -7.54 -3.49
CA LEU A 77 12.95 -7.10 -4.66
C LEU A 77 14.47 -7.23 -4.47
N SER A 78 14.94 -7.35 -3.23
CA SER A 78 16.36 -7.47 -2.89
C SER A 78 16.84 -8.91 -2.76
N GLU A 79 15.96 -9.82 -2.31
CA GLU A 79 16.28 -11.23 -2.10
C GLU A 79 15.95 -12.08 -3.34
N PRO A 80 16.71 -13.16 -3.61
CA PRO A 80 16.39 -14.07 -4.70
C PRO A 80 15.08 -14.81 -4.41
N ILE A 81 14.13 -14.74 -5.36
CA ILE A 81 12.85 -15.44 -5.27
C ILE A 81 13.03 -16.89 -5.75
N GLN A 82 12.58 -17.85 -4.95
CA GLN A 82 12.67 -19.27 -5.30
C GLN A 82 11.71 -19.61 -6.44
N ALA A 83 12.13 -20.51 -7.33
CA ALA A 83 11.37 -20.94 -8.50
C ALA A 83 10.93 -19.79 -9.43
N TRP A 84 11.68 -18.68 -9.46
CA TRP A 84 11.37 -17.55 -10.34
C TRP A 84 11.51 -17.93 -11.83
N GLU A 85 10.56 -17.47 -12.65
CA GLU A 85 10.50 -17.75 -14.08
C GLU A 85 10.50 -16.49 -14.94
N GLY A 86 11.45 -16.43 -15.88
CA GLY A 86 11.58 -15.34 -16.85
C GLY A 86 12.71 -14.37 -16.51
N GLU A 87 12.57 -13.12 -16.96
CA GLU A 87 13.53 -12.05 -16.68
C GLU A 87 13.50 -11.62 -15.21
N ASP A 88 14.54 -10.93 -14.76
CA ASP A 88 14.65 -10.40 -13.39
C ASP A 88 13.41 -9.56 -13.03
N ILE A 89 12.88 -9.73 -11.81
CA ILE A 89 11.70 -9.01 -11.31
C ILE A 89 11.81 -7.49 -11.48
N LYS A 90 13.02 -6.93 -11.45
CA LYS A 90 13.29 -5.50 -11.63
C LYS A 90 12.99 -5.02 -13.05
N THR A 91 12.98 -5.90 -14.07
CA THR A 91 12.62 -5.51 -15.44
C THR A 91 11.13 -5.26 -15.61
N LEU A 92 10.29 -5.74 -14.67
CA LEU A 92 8.84 -5.50 -14.65
C LEU A 92 8.48 -4.04 -14.27
N GLY A 93 9.46 -3.26 -13.84
CA GLY A 93 9.31 -1.85 -13.47
C GLY A 93 8.90 -1.66 -12.01
N ASN A 94 8.25 -0.53 -11.74
CA ASN A 94 7.85 -0.17 -10.37
C ASN A 94 6.60 -0.94 -9.93
N VAL A 95 6.61 -1.36 -8.67
CA VAL A 95 5.42 -1.94 -8.01
C VAL A 95 4.40 -0.83 -7.78
N ILE A 96 3.21 -1.00 -8.35
CA ILE A 96 2.08 -0.06 -8.23
C ILE A 96 1.39 -0.26 -6.88
N PHE A 97 1.15 -1.51 -6.51
CA PHE A 97 0.51 -1.86 -5.25
C PHE A 97 0.93 -3.26 -4.82
N MET A 98 0.98 -3.48 -3.51
CA MET A 98 1.23 -4.80 -2.94
C MET A 98 0.55 -4.98 -1.59
N SER A 99 0.12 -6.21 -1.32
CA SER A 99 -0.40 -6.59 -0.01
C SER A 99 -0.35 -8.09 0.18
N GLN A 100 -0.41 -8.49 1.44
CA GLN A 100 -0.66 -9.87 1.86
C GLN A 100 -2.17 -10.11 1.88
N VAL A 101 -2.62 -11.17 1.23
CA VAL A 101 -4.04 -11.50 1.04
C VAL A 101 -4.26 -13.01 1.13
N MET A 102 -5.50 -13.40 1.39
CA MET A 102 -5.90 -14.81 1.32
C MET A 102 -6.44 -15.10 -0.07
N VAL A 103 -5.83 -16.07 -0.75
CA VAL A 103 -6.15 -16.44 -2.13
C VAL A 103 -6.75 -17.83 -2.16
N GLN A 104 -7.80 -17.99 -2.95
CA GLN A 104 -8.45 -19.25 -3.22
C GLN A 104 -8.46 -19.49 -4.73
N CYS A 105 -7.89 -20.60 -5.19
CA CYS A 105 -7.76 -20.92 -6.62
C CYS A 105 -8.76 -22.00 -7.04
N GLY A 106 -9.43 -21.77 -8.17
CA GLY A 106 -10.33 -22.73 -8.81
C GLY A 106 -11.56 -23.09 -7.97
N THR A 107 -11.71 -24.39 -7.69
CA THR A 107 -12.75 -24.96 -6.83
C THR A 107 -12.20 -25.41 -5.47
N SER A 108 -10.96 -25.08 -5.14
CA SER A 108 -10.40 -25.38 -3.82
C SER A 108 -11.18 -24.64 -2.74
N GLU A 109 -11.48 -25.29 -1.63
CA GLU A 109 -12.05 -24.64 -0.44
C GLU A 109 -10.95 -24.01 0.45
N GLU A 110 -9.69 -24.36 0.21
CA GLU A 110 -8.57 -23.90 1.01
C GLU A 110 -8.16 -22.48 0.60
N LYS A 111 -8.08 -21.60 1.59
CA LYS A 111 -7.55 -20.25 1.45
C LYS A 111 -6.08 -20.25 1.86
N GLU A 112 -5.22 -19.81 0.95
CA GLU A 112 -3.78 -19.74 1.19
C GLU A 112 -3.33 -18.29 1.31
N GLU A 113 -2.42 -18.05 2.24
CA GLU A 113 -1.81 -16.73 2.40
C GLU A 113 -0.78 -16.49 1.30
N ARG A 114 -0.99 -15.44 0.50
CA ARG A 114 -0.13 -15.06 -0.62
C ARG A 114 0.20 -13.58 -0.58
N TYR A 115 1.37 -13.23 -1.12
CA TYR A 115 1.73 -11.85 -1.42
C TYR A 115 1.42 -11.56 -2.88
N LEU A 116 0.62 -10.53 -3.12
CA LEU A 116 0.35 -10.04 -4.46
C LEU A 116 1.14 -8.76 -4.72
N MET A 117 1.81 -8.70 -5.88
CA MET A 117 2.56 -7.53 -6.34
C MET A 117 2.09 -7.13 -7.73
N LEU A 118 1.48 -5.94 -7.83
CA LEU A 118 0.95 -5.42 -9.08
C LEU A 118 1.99 -4.53 -9.76
N PHE A 119 2.39 -4.93 -10.96
CA PHE A 119 3.18 -4.12 -11.89
C PHE A 119 2.27 -3.57 -12.99
N SER A 120 2.82 -2.70 -13.85
CA SER A 120 2.06 -2.06 -14.93
C SER A 120 1.44 -3.04 -15.93
N SER A 121 2.08 -4.17 -16.18
CA SER A 121 1.68 -5.16 -17.19
C SER A 121 1.32 -6.54 -16.62
N VAL A 122 1.66 -6.80 -15.36
CA VAL A 122 1.55 -8.13 -14.76
C VAL A 122 1.29 -8.06 -13.25
N LEU A 123 0.48 -8.98 -12.74
CA LEU A 123 0.29 -9.23 -11.31
C LEU A 123 1.07 -10.50 -10.94
N ILE A 124 2.00 -10.38 -9.98
CA ILE A 124 2.82 -11.49 -9.47
C ILE A 124 2.22 -12.02 -8.18
N MET A 125 2.20 -13.35 -8.03
CA MET A 125 1.80 -14.04 -6.80
C MET A 125 2.98 -14.79 -6.20
N LEU A 126 3.23 -14.56 -4.91
CA LEU A 126 4.28 -15.22 -4.13
C LEU A 126 3.71 -15.87 -2.87
N SER A 127 4.39 -16.87 -2.33
CA SER A 127 4.19 -17.38 -0.96
C SER A 127 5.42 -17.16 -0.09
N ALA A 128 5.21 -17.13 1.22
CA ALA A 128 6.31 -17.30 2.18
C ALA A 128 6.86 -18.74 2.11
N SER A 129 8.18 -18.88 2.16
CA SER A 129 8.80 -20.19 2.37
C SER A 129 8.36 -20.76 3.72
N PRO A 130 7.93 -22.05 3.81
CA PRO A 130 7.60 -22.69 5.09
C PRO A 130 8.77 -22.71 6.08
N ARG A 131 10.00 -22.56 5.58
CA ARG A 131 11.22 -22.50 6.38
C ARG A 131 11.64 -21.06 6.71
N MET A 132 10.78 -20.06 6.46
CA MET A 132 11.03 -18.62 6.61
C MET A 132 12.30 -18.13 5.89
N SER A 133 12.70 -18.83 4.83
CA SER A 133 13.97 -18.62 4.13
C SER A 133 13.83 -17.70 2.90
N GLY A 134 12.78 -16.89 2.83
CA GLY A 134 12.46 -16.04 1.68
C GLY A 134 11.11 -16.33 1.04
N PHE A 135 10.96 -15.93 -0.22
CA PHE A 135 9.71 -15.98 -0.98
C PHE A 135 9.78 -17.00 -2.12
N ILE A 136 8.65 -17.62 -2.44
CA ILE A 136 8.50 -18.61 -3.49
C ILE A 136 7.56 -18.04 -4.56
N TYR A 137 7.97 -18.10 -5.81
CA TYR A 137 7.15 -17.71 -6.95
C TYR A 137 6.06 -18.75 -7.24
N GLN A 138 4.82 -18.28 -7.34
CA GLN A 138 3.64 -19.15 -7.55
C GLN A 138 2.99 -18.95 -8.91
N GLY A 139 3.25 -17.82 -9.55
CA GLY A 139 2.69 -17.53 -10.86
C GLY A 139 2.58 -16.04 -11.11
N LYS A 140 2.19 -15.73 -12.35
CA LYS A 140 1.94 -14.38 -12.81
C LYS A 140 0.71 -14.33 -13.70
N ILE A 141 -0.04 -13.25 -13.57
CA ILE A 141 -1.27 -13.00 -14.30
C ILE A 141 -1.04 -11.74 -15.13
N PRO A 142 -0.96 -11.85 -16.46
CA PRO A 142 -0.90 -10.67 -17.32
C PRO A 142 -2.13 -9.78 -17.07
N VAL A 143 -1.91 -8.47 -16.95
CA VAL A 143 -3.01 -7.50 -16.86
C VAL A 143 -3.82 -7.48 -18.16
N ALA A 144 -3.16 -7.77 -19.30
CA ALA A 144 -3.80 -7.92 -20.58
C ALA A 144 -4.80 -9.09 -20.57
N GLY A 145 -6.08 -8.79 -20.79
CA GLY A 145 -7.15 -9.80 -20.75
C GLY A 145 -7.57 -10.23 -19.34
N MET A 146 -7.10 -9.53 -18.30
CA MET A 146 -7.56 -9.73 -16.94
C MET A 146 -8.97 -9.14 -16.77
N VAL A 147 -9.86 -9.92 -16.18
CA VAL A 147 -11.20 -9.52 -15.77
C VAL A 147 -11.25 -9.56 -14.25
N VAL A 148 -11.71 -8.45 -13.67
CA VAL A 148 -11.86 -8.31 -12.21
C VAL A 148 -13.33 -8.10 -11.90
N THR A 149 -13.87 -8.95 -11.05
CA THR A 149 -15.26 -8.93 -10.62
C THR A 149 -15.30 -8.77 -9.12
N ARG A 150 -15.97 -7.73 -8.63
CA ARG A 150 -16.28 -7.62 -7.19
C ARG A 150 -17.26 -8.72 -6.82
N LEU A 151 -16.98 -9.43 -5.72
CA LEU A 151 -17.93 -10.38 -5.14
C LEU A 151 -18.62 -9.69 -3.96
N ASP A 152 -19.94 -9.67 -3.98
CA ASP A 152 -20.75 -9.23 -2.85
C ASP A 152 -21.35 -10.48 -2.21
N GLU A 153 -20.82 -10.92 -1.07
CA GLU A 153 -21.53 -11.91 -0.26
C GLU A 153 -22.78 -11.28 0.36
N ILE A 154 -23.85 -12.07 0.44
CA ILE A 154 -25.22 -11.62 0.76
C ILE A 154 -25.34 -11.11 2.22
N GLU A 155 -24.29 -11.21 3.04
CA GLU A 155 -24.28 -10.78 4.45
C GLU A 155 -23.10 -9.86 4.81
N GLY A 156 -22.87 -8.82 4.01
CA GLY A 156 -22.30 -7.55 4.48
C GLY A 156 -20.81 -7.55 4.84
N ASN A 157 -20.01 -7.00 3.92
CA ASN A 157 -18.60 -6.58 4.08
C ASN A 157 -17.50 -7.57 3.69
N ASP A 158 -17.76 -8.41 2.71
CA ASP A 158 -16.69 -9.21 2.13
C ASP A 158 -15.80 -8.34 1.24
N SER A 159 -14.59 -8.07 1.75
CA SER A 159 -13.52 -7.35 1.05
C SER A 159 -12.88 -8.27 0.01
N THR A 160 -13.71 -8.84 -0.88
CA THR A 160 -13.38 -9.98 -1.73
C THR A 160 -13.65 -9.68 -3.20
N PHE A 161 -12.71 -10.02 -4.07
CA PHE A 161 -12.88 -9.91 -5.51
C PHE A 161 -12.33 -11.13 -6.22
N GLU A 162 -12.86 -11.37 -7.41
CA GLU A 162 -12.45 -12.43 -8.30
C GLU A 162 -11.60 -11.86 -9.42
N ILE A 163 -10.50 -12.55 -9.74
CA ILE A 163 -9.64 -12.32 -10.89
C ILE A 163 -9.77 -13.52 -11.81
N THR A 164 -10.12 -13.27 -13.06
CA THR A 164 -10.14 -14.28 -14.14
C THR A 164 -9.26 -13.78 -15.28
N GLY A 165 -8.54 -14.70 -15.94
CA GLY A 165 -7.75 -14.39 -17.14
C GLY A 165 -7.90 -15.49 -18.18
N ASN A 166 -7.53 -15.21 -19.43
CA ASN A 166 -7.74 -16.14 -20.55
C ASN A 166 -7.06 -17.52 -20.39
N ILE A 167 -6.02 -17.60 -19.54
CA ILE A 167 -5.21 -18.81 -19.30
C ILE A 167 -5.13 -19.13 -17.79
N VAL A 168 -5.76 -18.33 -16.93
CA VAL A 168 -5.62 -18.44 -15.48
C VAL A 168 -6.90 -19.01 -14.89
N GLU A 169 -6.76 -19.99 -14.01
CA GLU A 169 -7.87 -20.48 -13.21
C GLU A 169 -8.50 -19.33 -12.42
N ARG A 170 -9.78 -19.48 -12.10
CA ARG A 170 -10.53 -18.48 -11.34
C ARG A 170 -9.87 -18.26 -9.97
N ILE A 171 -9.46 -17.04 -9.66
CA ILE A 171 -8.79 -16.71 -8.39
C ILE A 171 -9.67 -15.77 -7.59
N VAL A 172 -10.02 -16.17 -6.37
CA VAL A 172 -10.75 -15.33 -5.41
C VAL A 172 -9.77 -14.78 -4.38
N VAL A 173 -9.69 -13.45 -4.32
CA VAL A 173 -8.80 -12.71 -3.42
C VAL A 173 -9.62 -12.11 -2.29
N HIS A 174 -9.25 -12.42 -1.05
CA HIS A 174 -9.84 -11.86 0.15
C HIS A 174 -8.84 -10.90 0.80
N CYS A 175 -9.19 -9.63 0.85
CA CYS A 175 -8.38 -8.59 1.47
C CYS A 175 -8.59 -8.55 2.99
N GLY A 176 -7.53 -8.23 3.73
CA GLY A 176 -7.60 -8.12 5.19
C GLY A 176 -8.41 -6.91 5.70
N ASN A 177 -8.70 -5.93 4.85
CA ASN A 177 -9.54 -4.78 5.17
C ASN A 177 -10.17 -4.17 3.91
N ASN A 178 -11.24 -3.38 4.10
CA ASN A 178 -11.97 -2.74 2.99
C ASN A 178 -11.13 -1.68 2.27
N GLN A 179 -10.15 -1.04 2.93
CA GLN A 179 -9.32 -0.03 2.27
C GLN A 179 -8.41 -0.69 1.21
N ASP A 180 -7.74 -1.78 1.56
CA ASP A 180 -6.89 -2.54 0.62
C ASP A 180 -7.72 -3.10 -0.52
N PHE A 181 -8.95 -3.56 -0.25
CA PHE A 181 -9.89 -3.98 -1.29
C PHE A 181 -10.22 -2.86 -2.30
N GLN A 182 -10.57 -1.67 -1.81
CA GLN A 182 -10.83 -0.52 -2.67
C GLN A 182 -9.58 -0.09 -3.45
N ASP A 183 -8.41 -0.04 -2.79
CA ASP A 183 -7.14 0.28 -3.43
C ASP A 183 -6.84 -0.75 -4.55
N TRP A 184 -7.00 -2.06 -4.30
CA TRP A 184 -6.84 -3.12 -5.30
C TRP A 184 -7.73 -2.90 -6.52
N LEU A 185 -9.04 -2.74 -6.31
CA LEU A 185 -9.98 -2.52 -7.40
C LEU A 185 -9.65 -1.25 -8.20
N GLU A 186 -9.32 -0.15 -7.50
CA GLU A 186 -8.94 1.10 -8.16
C GLU A 186 -7.69 0.91 -9.05
N HIS A 187 -6.66 0.23 -8.54
CA HIS A 187 -5.44 -0.03 -9.29
C HIS A 187 -5.67 -0.97 -10.48
N LEU A 188 -6.39 -2.07 -10.28
CA LEU A 188 -6.65 -3.05 -11.33
C LEU A 188 -7.55 -2.46 -12.44
N TYR A 189 -8.65 -1.79 -12.09
CA TYR A 189 -9.52 -1.17 -13.09
C TYR A 189 -8.81 -0.08 -13.89
N ARG A 190 -7.94 0.71 -13.25
CA ARG A 190 -7.15 1.74 -13.93
C ARG A 190 -6.21 1.13 -14.98
N LEU A 191 -5.62 -0.02 -14.69
CA LEU A 191 -4.72 -0.70 -15.62
C LEU A 191 -5.47 -1.44 -16.72
N ILE A 192 -6.58 -2.12 -16.41
CA ILE A 192 -7.38 -2.87 -17.39
C ILE A 192 -8.05 -1.96 -18.41
N ARG A 193 -8.61 -0.81 -17.98
CA ARG A 193 -9.35 0.10 -18.88
C ARG A 193 -8.45 0.98 -19.76
N GLY A 194 -7.14 1.02 -19.47
CA GLY A 194 -6.20 1.93 -20.13
C GLY A 194 -6.50 3.42 -19.87
N PRO A 195 -5.62 4.34 -20.31
CA PRO A 195 -5.79 5.79 -20.08
C PRO A 195 -6.89 6.46 -20.94
N ALA A 196 -7.86 5.73 -21.50
CA ALA A 196 -8.86 6.28 -22.42
C ALA A 196 -10.29 5.84 -22.08
N SER A 197 -10.94 6.55 -21.16
CA SER A 197 -12.40 6.84 -21.18
C SER A 197 -12.80 7.69 -19.97
N CYS A 198 -12.31 8.93 -19.93
CA CYS A 198 -13.11 10.00 -19.34
C CYS A 198 -14.25 10.31 -20.32
N SER A 199 -15.38 9.61 -20.19
CA SER A 199 -16.65 10.02 -20.79
C SER A 199 -17.59 10.44 -19.67
N SER A 200 -17.67 11.76 -19.51
CA SER A 200 -18.79 12.54 -19.00
C SER A 200 -19.99 11.77 -18.44
N LEU A 201 -20.13 11.73 -17.11
CA LEU A 201 -21.44 11.75 -16.46
C LEU A 201 -21.54 12.99 -15.58
N SER A 202 -22.15 14.02 -16.15
CA SER A 202 -22.76 15.11 -15.41
C SER A 202 -23.90 14.57 -14.55
N LYS A 203 -23.74 14.58 -13.22
CA LYS A 203 -24.85 14.83 -12.30
C LYS A 203 -24.39 15.81 -11.22
N THR A 204 -25.04 16.96 -11.25
CA THR A 204 -25.07 18.00 -10.24
C THR A 204 -25.72 17.46 -8.96
N SER A 205 -24.95 17.42 -7.88
CA SER A 205 -25.50 17.53 -6.52
C SER A 205 -24.38 17.98 -5.59
N SER A 206 -24.65 19.10 -4.93
CA SER A 206 -23.83 19.74 -3.90
C SER A 206 -23.43 18.77 -2.78
N SER A 207 -22.13 18.64 -2.52
CA SER A 207 -21.65 18.18 -1.21
C SER A 207 -20.24 18.70 -0.94
N SER A 208 -20.09 19.22 0.26
CA SER A 208 -18.94 19.82 0.91
C SER A 208 -17.68 18.92 0.96
N CYS A 209 -16.54 19.59 0.77
CA CYS A 209 -15.18 19.30 1.30
C CYS A 209 -14.58 17.88 1.16
N SER A 210 -14.11 17.52 -0.03
CA SER A 210 -13.15 16.41 -0.26
C SER A 210 -11.67 16.82 -0.07
N ALA A 211 -11.35 17.59 0.98
CA ALA A 211 -9.97 17.99 1.27
C ALA A 211 -9.15 16.87 1.97
N HIS A 212 -9.82 15.89 2.59
CA HIS A 212 -9.15 14.79 3.31
C HIS A 212 -8.49 13.75 2.40
N SER A 213 -9.17 13.39 1.30
CA SER A 213 -8.59 12.52 0.28
C SER A 213 -7.38 13.24 -0.35
N ARG A 214 -7.58 14.54 -0.68
CA ARG A 214 -6.62 15.62 -1.00
C ARG A 214 -5.17 15.47 -0.53
N MET A 215 -5.11 15.32 0.77
CA MET A 215 -3.92 15.35 1.62
C MET A 215 -3.32 13.96 1.72
N SER A 216 -4.16 12.91 1.77
CA SER A 216 -3.76 11.51 1.93
C SER A 216 -2.85 11.05 0.80
N TYR A 217 -3.15 11.34 -0.47
CA TYR A 217 -2.28 10.93 -1.59
C TYR A 217 -1.02 11.77 -1.75
N ILE A 218 -1.04 13.07 -1.41
CA ILE A 218 0.21 13.88 -1.40
C ILE A 218 1.14 13.42 -0.27
N LEU A 219 0.58 13.07 0.89
CA LEU A 219 1.31 12.40 1.97
C LEU A 219 1.77 11.00 1.53
N LYS A 220 0.94 10.19 0.86
CA LYS A 220 1.29 8.85 0.33
C LYS A 220 2.50 8.95 -0.61
N VAL A 221 2.46 9.84 -1.60
CA VAL A 221 3.57 10.04 -2.56
C VAL A 221 4.84 10.56 -1.89
N ARG A 222 4.74 11.51 -0.93
CA ARG A 222 5.91 12.03 -0.21
C ARG A 222 6.48 11.06 0.83
N VAL A 223 5.62 10.25 1.47
CA VAL A 223 5.99 9.14 2.36
C VAL A 223 6.70 8.05 1.58
N GLU A 224 6.19 7.68 0.40
CA GLU A 224 6.82 6.69 -0.49
C GLU A 224 8.21 7.14 -0.93
N GLN A 225 8.37 8.41 -1.32
CA GLN A 225 9.67 8.97 -1.68
C GLN A 225 10.64 9.01 -0.50
N TYR A 226 10.16 9.30 0.72
CA TYR A 226 10.95 9.30 1.95
C TYR A 226 11.37 7.90 2.38
N LEU A 227 10.47 6.92 2.26
CA LEU A 227 10.77 5.53 2.59
C LEU A 227 11.76 4.92 1.62
N TRP A 228 11.64 5.24 0.33
CA TRP A 228 12.62 4.83 -0.66
C TRP A 228 14.02 5.35 -0.30
N CYS A 229 14.15 6.63 0.10
CA CYS A 229 15.42 7.19 0.58
C CYS A 229 15.94 6.56 1.87
N THR A 230 15.07 6.22 2.82
CA THR A 230 15.51 5.65 4.10
C THR A 230 15.97 4.20 3.94
N VAL A 231 15.27 3.39 3.14
CA VAL A 231 15.61 1.98 2.95
C VAL A 231 16.78 1.79 1.98
N THR A 232 16.90 2.60 0.91
CA THR A 232 18.11 2.57 0.06
C THR A 232 19.34 3.15 0.77
N SER A 233 19.20 4.17 1.63
CA SER A 233 20.35 4.70 2.39
C SER A 233 20.80 3.78 3.53
N PHE A 234 19.92 2.93 4.08
CA PHE A 234 20.32 1.96 5.10
C PHE A 234 21.11 0.77 4.51
N ASN A 235 20.84 0.39 3.26
CA ASN A 235 21.57 -0.66 2.54
C ASN A 235 22.87 -0.18 1.88
N ALA A 236 23.17 1.13 1.89
CA ALA A 236 24.42 1.69 1.37
C ALA A 236 25.45 2.02 2.48
N VAL A 237 25.12 1.74 3.74
CA VAL A 237 25.97 2.03 4.93
C VAL A 237 26.39 0.74 5.66
N LEU A 238 26.02 -0.43 5.13
CA LEU A 238 26.57 -1.74 5.49
C LEU A 238 27.28 -2.33 4.27
#